data_AF-A0A0C2CC56-F1
#
_entry.id   AF-A0A0C2CC56-F1
#
_cell.length_a   1.000
_cell.length_b   1.000
_cell.length_c   1.000
_cell.angle_alpha   90.00
_cell.angle_beta   90.00
_cell.angle_gamma   90.00
#
_symmetry.space_group_name_H-M   'P 1'
#
loop_
_entity.id
_entity.type
_entity.pdbx_description
1 polymer ?
#
loop_
_entity_poly.entity_id
_entity_poly.type
_entity_poly.pdbx_seq_one_letter_code
_entity_poly.pdbx_strand_id
1 'polypeptide(L)'
;MLCNVMECGKPKCEQYWPLTADTPAQHSVEHFHWTDWPDRGVPNSTTLAIFRMLRKVNRLTPCVVHCSAGIGRTGTVVGIDMIYRRLERGEKDVSGRAVKYVRRLASGMSNLARFEGDPF
;
A
#
# COMPACT_ATOMS: atom_id res chain seq x y z
N MET A 1 -0.11 1.92 -6.19
CA MET A 1 -0.89 0.78 -6.73
C MET A 1 -0.17 -0.55 -6.50
N LEU A 2 -0.85 -1.53 -5.89
CA LEU A 2 -0.28 -2.85 -5.54
C LEU A 2 -0.81 -4.03 -6.39
N CYS A 3 -1.52 -3.75 -7.48
CA CYS A 3 -2.04 -4.76 -8.40
C CYS A 3 -1.87 -4.33 -9.83
N ASN A 4 -1.83 -5.28 -10.77
CA ASN A 4 -1.95 -4.94 -12.19
C ASN A 4 -3.39 -4.53 -12.52
N VAL A 5 -3.60 -3.85 -13.65
CA VAL A 5 -4.95 -3.58 -14.19
C VAL A 5 -5.65 -4.91 -14.51
N MET A 6 -4.90 -5.86 -15.04
CA MET A 6 -5.32 -7.22 -15.39
C MET A 6 -4.41 -8.26 -14.73
N GLU A 7 -4.99 -9.30 -14.14
CA GLU A 7 -4.25 -10.45 -13.59
C GLU A 7 -4.97 -11.75 -13.97
N CYS A 8 -4.24 -12.69 -14.59
CA CYS A 8 -4.79 -13.98 -15.08
C CYS A 8 -6.08 -13.81 -15.93
N GLY A 9 -6.09 -12.82 -16.81
CA GLY A 9 -7.24 -12.52 -17.68
C GLY A 9 -8.44 -11.88 -16.98
N LYS A 10 -8.33 -11.52 -15.69
CA LYS A 10 -9.40 -10.88 -14.92
C LYS A 10 -9.05 -9.42 -14.63
N PRO A 11 -10.02 -8.48 -14.78
CA PRO A 11 -9.82 -7.10 -14.36
C PRO A 11 -9.67 -7.01 -12.85
N LYS A 12 -8.75 -6.17 -12.40
CA LYS A 12 -8.43 -5.93 -10.99
C LYS A 12 -8.55 -4.47 -10.60
N CYS A 13 -8.18 -3.55 -11.49
CA CYS A 13 -8.28 -2.12 -11.28
C CYS A 13 -8.45 -1.45 -12.64
N GLU A 14 -9.22 -0.38 -12.72
CA GLU A 14 -9.30 0.45 -13.93
C GLU A 14 -8.05 1.31 -14.06
N GLN A 15 -7.60 1.53 -15.29
CA GLN A 15 -6.48 2.43 -15.53
C GLN A 15 -6.97 3.89 -15.36
N TYR A 16 -6.54 4.55 -14.29
CA TYR A 16 -6.92 5.92 -13.96
C TYR A 16 -5.84 6.97 -14.29
N TRP A 17 -4.67 6.53 -14.78
CA TRP A 17 -3.60 7.41 -15.25
C TRP A 17 -3.57 7.46 -16.78
N PRO A 18 -3.21 8.61 -17.37
CA PRO A 18 -3.19 8.75 -18.82
C PRO A 18 -2.02 7.96 -19.43
N LEU A 19 -2.20 7.45 -20.65
CA LEU A 19 -1.13 6.81 -21.44
C LEU A 19 -0.21 7.84 -22.10
N THR A 20 -0.70 9.06 -22.27
CA THR A 20 -0.02 10.18 -22.92
C THR A 20 -0.03 11.40 -21.99
N ALA A 21 1.08 12.13 -21.93
CA ALA A 21 1.20 13.32 -21.11
C ALA A 21 0.72 14.53 -21.91
N ASP A 22 -0.58 14.85 -21.83
CA ASP A 22 -1.20 15.83 -22.72
C ASP A 22 -1.31 17.24 -22.10
N THR A 23 -0.78 17.48 -20.88
CA THR A 23 -0.88 18.81 -20.25
C THR A 23 0.23 19.07 -19.24
N PRO A 24 0.79 20.30 -19.17
CA PRO A 24 1.66 20.69 -18.06
C PRO A 24 0.89 20.59 -16.74
N ALA A 25 1.35 19.73 -15.84
CA ALA A 25 0.68 19.44 -14.58
C ALA A 25 0.89 20.57 -13.54
N GLN A 26 -0.19 21.09 -12.97
CA GLN A 26 -0.15 22.05 -11.86
C GLN A 26 0.26 21.38 -10.53
N HIS A 27 0.06 20.06 -10.42
CA HIS A 27 0.44 19.24 -9.27
C HIS A 27 1.14 17.96 -9.72
N SER A 28 2.28 17.65 -9.11
CA SER A 28 3.02 16.42 -9.37
C SER A 28 2.59 15.30 -8.42
N VAL A 29 2.30 14.13 -8.97
CA VAL A 29 1.98 12.92 -8.22
C VAL A 29 2.95 11.83 -8.63
N GLU A 30 3.68 11.25 -7.67
CA GLU A 30 4.53 10.10 -7.93
C GLU A 30 3.70 8.82 -7.78
N HIS A 31 3.42 8.15 -8.91
CA HIS A 31 2.65 6.91 -8.91
C HIS A 31 3.56 5.69 -8.88
N PHE A 32 3.57 4.98 -7.74
CA PHE A 32 4.28 3.72 -7.59
C PHE A 32 3.40 2.53 -7.92
N HIS A 33 3.77 1.78 -8.95
CA HIS A 33 3.07 0.56 -9.37
C HIS A 33 3.91 -0.69 -9.08
N TRP A 34 3.46 -1.50 -8.13
CA TRP A 34 4.07 -2.80 -7.84
C TRP A 34 3.32 -3.92 -8.59
N THR A 35 3.94 -4.44 -9.63
CA THR A 35 3.34 -5.39 -10.58
C THR A 35 3.60 -6.86 -10.26
N ASP A 36 4.55 -7.13 -9.35
CA ASP A 36 5.04 -8.47 -9.00
C ASP A 36 4.38 -9.07 -7.75
N TRP A 37 3.25 -8.50 -7.31
CA TRP A 37 2.46 -9.05 -6.20
C TRP A 37 1.19 -9.71 -6.71
N PRO A 38 1.12 -11.06 -6.77
CA PRO A 38 -0.07 -11.77 -7.22
C PRO A 38 -1.25 -11.64 -6.24
N ASP A 39 -2.49 -11.72 -6.74
CA ASP A 39 -3.71 -11.57 -5.93
C ASP A 39 -3.85 -12.56 -4.77
N ARG A 40 -3.31 -13.76 -4.93
CA ARG A 40 -3.41 -14.87 -3.97
C ARG A 40 -2.03 -15.40 -3.61
N GLY A 41 -1.21 -14.53 -3.04
CA GLY A 41 0.12 -14.89 -2.60
C GLY A 41 0.89 -13.73 -1.99
N VAL A 42 2.20 -13.91 -1.96
CA VAL A 42 3.17 -12.91 -1.55
C VAL A 42 3.92 -12.41 -2.79
N PRO A 43 4.61 -11.25 -2.73
CA PRO A 43 5.47 -10.79 -3.83
C PRO A 43 6.46 -11.89 -4.25
N ASN A 44 6.69 -12.05 -5.56
CA ASN A 44 7.66 -13.06 -6.04
C ASN A 44 9.11 -12.59 -5.80
N SER A 45 9.33 -11.28 -5.81
CA SER A 45 10.55 -10.62 -5.38
C SER A 45 10.80 -10.77 -3.88
N THR A 46 12.08 -10.79 -3.49
CA THR A 46 12.54 -10.99 -2.11
C THR A 46 11.79 -10.12 -1.10
N THR A 47 11.56 -10.63 0.12
CA THR A 47 10.94 -9.94 1.27
C THR A 47 11.43 -8.50 1.52
N LEU A 48 12.63 -8.14 1.07
CA LEU A 48 13.18 -6.79 1.22
C LEU A 48 12.53 -5.72 0.34
N ALA A 49 11.82 -6.09 -0.74
CA ALA A 49 11.21 -5.14 -1.67
C ALA A 49 10.22 -4.21 -0.95
N ILE A 50 9.47 -4.72 0.02
CA ILE A 50 8.51 -3.93 0.80
C ILE A 50 9.21 -2.86 1.64
N PHE A 51 10.34 -3.19 2.29
CA PHE A 51 11.09 -2.24 3.10
C PHE A 51 11.74 -1.16 2.24
N ARG A 52 12.24 -1.51 1.04
CA ARG A 52 12.75 -0.53 0.08
C ARG A 52 11.67 0.45 -0.36
N MET A 53 10.46 -0.06 -0.65
CA MET A 53 9.32 0.78 -0.99
C MET A 53 8.93 1.67 0.19
N LEU A 54 8.73 1.09 1.39
CA LEU A 54 8.34 1.83 2.60
C LEU A 54 9.30 2.96 2.94
N ARG A 55 10.62 2.75 2.83
CA ARG A 55 11.61 3.83 3.01
C ARG A 55 11.42 5.01 2.04
N LYS A 56 10.94 4.75 0.82
CA LYS A 56 10.68 5.78 -0.19
C LYS A 56 9.35 6.49 0.08
N VAL A 57 8.26 5.75 0.28
CA VAL A 57 6.91 6.35 0.48
C VAL A 57 6.69 6.95 1.87
N ASN A 58 7.37 6.49 2.93
CA ASN A 58 7.19 7.05 4.27
C ASN A 58 7.65 8.51 4.40
N ARG A 59 8.48 8.99 3.48
CA ARG A 59 8.89 10.39 3.39
C ARG A 59 7.87 11.28 2.67
N LEU A 60 6.86 10.69 2.03
CA LEU A 60 5.93 11.35 1.10
C LEU A 60 4.49 11.37 1.64
N THR A 61 4.32 11.60 2.95
CA THR A 61 2.98 11.62 3.57
C THR A 61 2.25 12.94 3.27
N PRO A 62 0.95 12.90 2.91
CA PRO A 62 0.08 11.73 2.86
C PRO A 62 0.25 10.89 1.58
N CYS A 63 0.26 9.56 1.72
CA CYS A 63 0.33 8.60 0.61
C CYS A 63 -1.01 7.86 0.44
N VAL A 64 -1.35 7.48 -0.79
CA VAL A 64 -2.50 6.62 -1.11
C VAL A 64 -2.00 5.23 -1.50
N VAL A 65 -2.50 4.20 -0.81
CA VAL A 65 -2.20 2.80 -1.11
C VAL A 65 -3.50 2.07 -1.44
N HIS A 66 -3.52 1.38 -2.59
CA HIS A 66 -4.64 0.55 -3.01
C HIS A 66 -4.16 -0.69 -3.76
N CYS A 67 -5.04 -1.69 -3.86
CA CYS A 67 -4.89 -2.87 -4.72
C CYS A 67 -6.13 -2.98 -5.61
N SER A 68 -6.75 -4.16 -5.66
CA SER A 68 -8.05 -4.38 -6.31
C SER A 68 -9.20 -4.04 -5.35
N ALA A 69 -9.55 -4.95 -4.43
CA ALA A 69 -10.59 -4.73 -3.41
C ALA A 69 -10.15 -3.84 -2.23
N GLY A 70 -8.90 -3.38 -2.21
CA GLY A 70 -8.38 -2.52 -1.15
C GLY A 70 -8.10 -3.20 0.20
N ILE A 71 -8.30 -4.51 0.35
CA ILE A 71 -8.21 -5.18 1.68
C ILE A 71 -6.90 -5.97 1.84
N GLY A 72 -6.63 -6.96 0.97
CA GLY A 72 -5.54 -7.92 1.19
C GLY A 72 -4.14 -7.30 1.12
N ARG A 73 -3.66 -7.01 -0.10
CA ARG A 73 -2.32 -6.44 -0.34
C ARG A 73 -2.14 -5.09 0.36
N THR A 74 -3.16 -4.24 0.32
CA THR A 74 -3.17 -2.95 1.00
C THR A 74 -3.03 -3.11 2.51
N GLY A 75 -3.84 -3.97 3.15
CA GLY A 75 -3.77 -4.22 4.58
C GLY A 75 -2.41 -4.79 5.01
N THR A 76 -1.80 -5.64 4.18
CA THR A 76 -0.44 -6.16 4.42
C THR A 76 0.60 -5.04 4.42
N VAL A 77 0.59 -4.14 3.42
CA VAL A 77 1.52 -3.00 3.36
C VAL A 77 1.31 -2.05 4.54
N VAL A 78 0.06 -1.71 4.86
CA VAL A 78 -0.28 -0.84 5.99
C VAL A 78 0.17 -1.47 7.32
N GLY A 79 -0.12 -2.75 7.54
CA GLY A 79 0.28 -3.45 8.76
C GLY A 79 1.80 -3.51 8.94
N ILE A 80 2.53 -3.77 7.84
CA ILE A 80 4.00 -3.78 7.86
C ILE A 80 4.56 -2.38 8.13
N ASP A 81 4.00 -1.32 7.53
CA ASP A 81 4.42 0.05 7.80
C ASP A 81 4.24 0.42 9.28
N MET A 82 3.09 0.10 9.87
CA MET A 82 2.83 0.34 11.29
C MET A 82 3.83 -0.38 12.19
N ILE A 83 4.08 -1.66 11.92
CA ILE A 83 5.07 -2.44 12.67
C ILE A 83 6.46 -1.82 12.50
N TYR A 84 6.84 -1.49 11.26
CA TYR A 84 8.15 -0.92 10.93
C TYR A 84 8.40 0.40 11.67
N ARG A 85 7.45 1.34 11.64
CA ARG A 85 7.56 2.63 12.34
C ARG A 85 7.68 2.47 13.85
N ARG A 86 7.00 1.48 14.44
CA ARG A 86 7.08 1.19 15.88
C ARG A 86 8.40 0.53 16.27
N LEU A 87 8.89 -0.39 15.44
CA LEU A 87 10.22 -0.98 15.61
C LEU A 87 11.32 0.09 15.50
N GLU A 88 11.21 1.05 14.57
CA GLU A 88 12.13 2.19 14.46
C GLU A 88 12.12 3.07 15.73
N ARG A 89 11.03 3.07 16.50
CA ARG A 89 10.92 3.75 17.81
C ARG A 89 11.39 2.88 19.00
N GLY A 90 11.79 1.64 18.76
CA GLY A 90 12.27 0.71 19.79
C GLY A 90 11.19 -0.09 20.52
N GLU A 91 9.94 -0.10 20.04
CA GLU A 91 8.87 -0.93 20.61
C GLU A 91 9.10 -2.42 20.32
N LYS A 92 8.89 -3.32 21.30
CA LYS A 92 9.18 -4.76 21.17
C LYS A 92 7.96 -5.67 20.98
N ASP A 93 6.75 -5.22 21.33
CA ASP A 93 5.51 -5.99 21.20
C ASP A 93 4.50 -5.26 20.29
N VAL A 94 4.61 -5.54 19.00
CA VAL A 94 3.95 -4.76 17.93
C VAL A 94 3.00 -5.59 17.07
N SER A 95 3.15 -6.92 17.05
CA SER A 95 2.45 -7.81 16.13
C SER A 95 0.95 -7.93 16.45
N GLY A 96 0.59 -8.11 17.72
CA GLY A 96 -0.81 -8.29 18.14
C GLY A 96 -1.68 -7.05 17.90
N ARG A 97 -1.12 -5.85 18.03
CA ARG A 97 -1.83 -4.58 17.82
C ARG A 97 -1.99 -4.26 16.33
N ALA A 98 -0.95 -4.48 15.53
CA ALA A 98 -1.00 -4.28 14.09
C ALA A 98 -2.08 -5.16 13.42
N VAL A 99 -2.19 -6.43 13.83
CA VAL A 99 -3.22 -7.34 13.31
C VAL A 99 -4.63 -6.85 13.68
N LYS A 100 -4.84 -6.37 14.91
CA LYS A 100 -6.14 -5.81 15.33
C LYS A 100 -6.51 -4.56 14.52
N TYR A 101 -5.54 -3.69 14.27
CA TYR A 101 -5.77 -2.48 13.48
C TYR A 101 -6.07 -2.79 12.01
N VAL A 102 -5.29 -3.66 11.37
CA VAL A 102 -5.55 -4.10 9.98
C VAL A 102 -6.92 -4.79 9.87
N ARG A 103 -7.34 -5.59 10.86
CA ARG A 103 -8.69 -6.16 10.90
C ARG A 103 -9.78 -5.10 11.01
N ARG A 104 -9.59 -4.08 11.85
CA ARG A 104 -10.52 -2.95 11.98
C ARG A 104 -10.64 -2.16 10.68
N LEU A 105 -9.52 -1.91 10.02
CA LEU A 105 -9.50 -1.29 8.70
C LEU A 105 -10.23 -2.16 7.66
N ALA A 106 -9.98 -3.48 7.62
CA ALA A 106 -10.66 -4.38 6.68
C ALA A 106 -12.20 -4.39 6.84
N SER A 107 -12.72 -4.17 8.05
CA SER A 107 -14.17 -4.03 8.30
C SER A 107 -14.78 -2.68 7.90
N GLY A 108 -13.98 -1.66 7.55
CA GLY A 108 -14.45 -0.31 7.22
C GLY A 108 -13.77 0.35 6.00
N MET A 109 -12.92 -0.36 5.27
CA MET A 109 -12.14 0.21 4.17
C MET A 109 -12.97 0.33 2.88
N SER A 110 -13.46 1.53 2.62
CA SER A 110 -13.81 2.00 1.27
C SER A 110 -12.53 2.44 0.54
N ASN A 111 -11.87 1.53 -0.20
CA ASN A 111 -10.85 1.72 -1.24
C ASN A 111 -9.61 2.63 -0.99
N LEU A 112 -9.53 3.38 0.12
CA LEU A 112 -8.52 4.41 0.35
C LEU A 112 -8.08 4.38 1.83
N ALA A 113 -6.93 3.79 2.12
CA ALA A 113 -6.27 3.99 3.41
C ALA A 113 -5.54 5.33 3.37
N ARG A 114 -6.04 6.33 4.10
CA ARG A 114 -5.39 7.63 4.24
C ARG A 114 -4.43 7.55 5.44
N PHE A 115 -3.14 7.77 5.19
CA PHE A 115 -2.12 7.84 6.23
C PHE A 115 -2.14 9.23 6.87
N GLU A 116 -3.17 9.52 7.65
CA GLU A 116 -3.11 10.61 8.61
C GLU A 116 -2.47 10.08 9.89
N GLY A 117 -1.57 10.87 10.48
CA GLY A 117 -0.76 10.51 11.63
C GLY A 117 -1.61 10.24 12.87
N ASP A 118 -2.21 9.05 12.92
CA ASP A 118 -3.02 8.60 14.03
C ASP A 118 -2.11 8.47 15.28
N PRO A 119 -2.47 9.07 16.42
CA PRO A 119 -1.59 9.20 17.58
C PRO A 119 -1.50 7.92 18.45
N PHE A 120 -1.71 6.73 17.87
CA PHE A 120 -1.74 5.44 18.59
C PHE A 120 -0.47 4.59 18.44
#